data_AF-A0A3B9P767-F1
#
_entry.id   AF-A0A3B9P767-F1
#
_cell.length_a   1.000
_cell.length_b   1.000
_cell.length_c   1.000
_cell.angle_alpha   90.00
_cell.angle_beta   90.00
_cell.angle_gamma   90.00
#
_symmetry.space_group_name_H-M   'P 1'
#
loop_
_entity.id
_entity.type
_entity.pdbx_description
1 polymer ?
#
loop_
_entity_poly.entity_id
_entity_poly.type
_entity_poly.pdbx_seq_one_letter_code
_entity_poly.pdbx_strand_id
1 'polypeptide(L)'
;MEGTYPKLIRSLRKTDLLILDDWLRDTPTIVDAQFLLDVLDDRYNRRATMLVSQIPIADWHARIPDPTLADAILDRLVHNAHRIQLQGESQRKIRAERTMSST
;
A
#
# COMPACT_ATOMS: atom_id res chain seq x y z
N MET A 1 -10.21 -23.86 -5.62
CA MET A 1 -9.59 -22.53 -5.45
C MET A 1 -8.04 -22.59 -5.40
N GLU A 2 -7.39 -23.73 -5.67
CA GLU A 2 -5.93 -23.93 -5.43
C GLU A 2 -4.99 -23.55 -6.59
N GLY A 3 -5.49 -23.09 -7.74
CA GLY A 3 -4.65 -22.79 -8.91
C GLY A 3 -4.42 -21.29 -9.21
N THR A 4 -5.21 -20.41 -8.61
CA THR A 4 -5.26 -18.98 -8.99
C THR A 4 -4.28 -18.13 -8.18
N TYR A 5 -4.08 -18.49 -6.92
CA TYR A 5 -3.26 -17.73 -5.98
C TYR A 5 -1.76 -17.70 -6.36
N PRO A 6 -1.12 -18.84 -6.73
CA PRO A 6 0.27 -18.81 -7.18
C PRO A 6 0.48 -18.03 -8.48
N LYS A 7 -0.52 -18.04 -9.37
CA LYS A 7 -0.50 -17.25 -10.63
C LYS A 7 -0.60 -15.77 -10.34
N LEU A 8 -1.48 -15.36 -9.41
CA LEU A 8 -1.59 -13.99 -8.96
C LEU A 8 -0.26 -13.50 -8.38
N ILE A 9 0.35 -14.26 -7.45
CA ILE A 9 1.66 -13.92 -6.88
C ILE A 9 2.70 -13.73 -7.96
N ARG A 10 2.78 -14.68 -8.91
CA ARG A 10 3.75 -14.60 -10.00
C ARG A 10 3.53 -13.37 -10.88
N SER A 11 2.28 -12.97 -11.09
CA SER A 11 1.97 -11.72 -11.80
C SER A 11 2.39 -10.49 -10.99
N LEU A 12 2.02 -10.41 -9.71
CA LEU A 12 2.35 -9.29 -8.82
C LEU A 12 3.86 -9.09 -8.69
N ARG A 13 4.65 -10.17 -8.66
CA ARG A 13 6.12 -10.08 -8.63
C ARG A 13 6.72 -9.53 -9.93
N LYS A 14 6.08 -9.79 -11.08
CA LYS A 14 6.59 -9.44 -12.41
C LYS A 14 6.16 -8.06 -12.90
N THR A 15 5.11 -7.48 -12.31
CA THR A 15 4.59 -6.17 -12.71
C THR A 15 5.63 -5.06 -12.48
N ASP A 16 5.87 -4.22 -13.48
CA ASP A 16 6.83 -3.12 -13.40
C ASP A 16 6.47 -2.12 -12.30
N LEU A 17 5.17 -1.80 -12.18
CA LEU A 17 4.61 -0.96 -11.13
C LEU A 17 3.46 -1.67 -10.41
N LEU A 18 3.62 -1.91 -9.11
CA LEU A 18 2.55 -2.39 -8.24
C LEU A 18 2.00 -1.21 -7.44
N ILE A 19 0.69 -0.99 -7.50
CA ILE A 19 0.00 0.06 -6.76
C ILE A 19 -0.85 -0.59 -5.67
N LEU A 20 -0.59 -0.22 -4.42
CA LEU A 20 -1.40 -0.61 -3.27
C LEU A 20 -2.19 0.61 -2.81
N ASP A 21 -3.47 0.64 -3.14
CA ASP A 21 -4.39 1.68 -2.71
C ASP A 21 -4.96 1.37 -1.32
N ASP A 22 -5.37 2.41 -0.59
CA ASP A 22 -5.91 2.32 0.78
C ASP A 22 -5.01 1.55 1.78
N TRP A 23 -3.69 1.73 1.65
CA TRP A 23 -2.67 1.08 2.46
C TRP A 23 -2.93 1.22 3.97
N LEU A 24 -3.00 0.08 4.66
CA LEU A 24 -3.25 -0.10 6.11
C LEU A 24 -4.55 0.50 6.65
N ARG A 25 -5.53 0.82 5.78
CA ARG A 25 -6.87 1.26 6.20
C ARG A 25 -7.42 0.34 7.29
N ASP A 26 -7.36 -0.96 7.02
CA ASP A 26 -7.61 -2.04 7.97
C ASP A 26 -6.30 -2.69 8.41
N THR A 27 -6.28 -3.19 9.65
CA THR A 27 -5.11 -3.91 10.19
C THR A 27 -4.99 -5.27 9.51
N PRO A 28 -3.86 -5.59 8.85
CA PRO A 28 -3.66 -6.90 8.25
C PRO A 28 -3.58 -7.97 9.33
N THR A 29 -3.98 -9.21 9.00
CA THR A 29 -3.64 -10.35 9.86
C THR A 29 -2.14 -10.65 9.77
N ILE A 30 -1.61 -11.47 10.69
CA ILE A 30 -0.21 -11.91 10.63
C ILE A 30 0.08 -12.62 9.30
N VAL A 31 -0.85 -13.44 8.81
CA VAL A 31 -0.72 -14.16 7.54
C VAL A 31 -0.68 -13.18 6.36
N ASP A 32 -1.53 -12.15 6.38
CA ASP A 32 -1.52 -11.12 5.32
C ASP A 32 -0.22 -10.32 5.32
N ALA A 33 0.31 -9.99 6.51
CA ALA A 33 1.59 -9.29 6.66
C ALA A 33 2.77 -10.12 6.17
N GLN A 34 2.82 -11.42 6.50
CA GLN A 34 3.83 -12.35 5.98
C GLN A 34 3.75 -12.47 4.46
N PHE A 35 2.53 -12.64 3.94
CA PHE A 35 2.31 -12.70 2.51
C PHE A 35 2.78 -11.44 1.78
N LEU A 36 2.47 -10.28 2.34
CA LEU A 36 2.92 -9.01 1.80
C LEU A 36 4.44 -8.91 1.81
N LEU A 37 5.08 -9.31 2.91
CA LEU A 37 6.53 -9.29 3.03
C LEU A 37 7.18 -10.13 1.92
N ASP A 38 6.68 -11.34 1.65
CA ASP A 38 7.19 -12.19 0.56
C ASP A 38 7.12 -11.48 -0.81
N VAL A 39 6.00 -10.84 -1.11
CA VAL A 39 5.83 -10.08 -2.36
C VAL A 39 6.79 -8.88 -2.41
N LEU A 40 6.98 -8.18 -1.29
CA LEU A 40 7.86 -7.02 -1.22
C LEU A 40 9.34 -7.40 -1.30
N ASP A 41 9.74 -8.50 -0.68
CA ASP A 41 11.10 -9.06 -0.77
C ASP A 41 11.52 -9.32 -2.22
N ASP A 42 10.62 -9.92 -2.98
CA ASP A 42 10.88 -10.21 -4.38
C ASP A 42 11.02 -8.97 -5.26
N ARG A 43 10.32 -7.89 -4.87
CA ARG A 43 10.28 -6.60 -5.60
C ARG A 43 11.36 -5.63 -5.15
N TYR A 44 11.90 -5.80 -3.94
CA TYR A 44 12.85 -4.88 -3.33
C TYR A 44 14.07 -4.67 -4.23
N ASN A 45 14.41 -3.40 -4.50
CA ASN A 45 15.46 -2.98 -5.42
C ASN A 45 15.38 -3.56 -6.85
N ARG A 46 14.22 -4.07 -7.28
CA ARG A 46 14.03 -4.66 -8.62
C ARG A 46 12.88 -4.04 -9.39
N ARG A 47 11.76 -3.73 -8.73
CA ARG A 47 10.52 -3.21 -9.36
C ARG A 47 9.91 -2.09 -8.50
N ALA A 48 9.14 -1.21 -9.11
CA ALA A 48 8.57 -0.06 -8.42
C ALA A 48 7.28 -0.44 -7.65
N THR A 49 7.14 0.02 -6.42
CA THR A 49 5.92 -0.14 -5.62
C THR A 49 5.44 1.23 -5.18
N MET A 50 4.18 1.55 -5.45
CA MET A 50 3.53 2.78 -5.01
C MET A 50 2.47 2.45 -3.97
N LEU A 51 2.50 3.19 -2.87
CA LEU A 51 1.51 3.10 -1.80
C LEU A 51 0.67 4.37 -1.79
N VAL A 52 -0.64 4.22 -1.63
CA VAL A 52 -1.55 5.32 -1.39
C VAL A 52 -2.21 5.07 -0.05
N SER A 53 -2.04 5.99 0.90
CA SER A 53 -2.57 5.83 2.25
C SER A 53 -3.19 7.13 2.75
N GLN A 54 -4.24 6.98 3.55
CA GLN A 54 -4.79 8.07 4.38
C GLN A 54 -4.14 8.11 5.77
N ILE A 55 -3.28 7.13 6.08
CA ILE A 55 -2.67 6.97 7.40
C ILE A 55 -1.27 7.55 7.36
N PRO A 56 -0.88 8.39 8.35
CA PRO A 56 0.47 8.88 8.48
C PRO A 56 1.49 7.74 8.56
N ILE A 57 2.64 7.88 7.90
CA ILE A 57 3.71 6.86 7.91
C ILE A 57 4.15 6.52 9.34
N ALA A 58 4.13 7.49 10.25
CA ALA A 58 4.48 7.30 11.66
C ALA A 58 3.58 6.27 12.36
N ASP A 59 2.36 6.08 11.89
CA ASP A 59 1.37 5.16 12.49
C ASP A 59 1.38 3.78 11.84
N TRP A 60 2.16 3.57 10.77
CA TRP A 60 2.15 2.31 10.01
C TRP A 60 2.70 1.15 10.83
N HIS A 61 3.79 1.37 11.57
CA HIS A 61 4.44 0.33 12.38
C HIS A 61 3.47 -0.28 13.39
N ALA A 62 2.77 0.57 14.15
CA ALA A 62 1.82 0.14 15.18
C ALA A 62 0.56 -0.57 14.63
N ARG A 63 0.28 -0.43 13.33
CA ARG A 63 -0.85 -1.08 12.65
C ARG A 63 -0.52 -2.47 12.11
N ILE A 64 0.75 -2.86 12.07
CA ILE A 64 1.15 -4.20 11.65
C ILE A 64 1.23 -5.07 12.91
N PRO A 65 0.57 -6.24 12.95
CA PRO A 65 0.32 -6.99 14.19
C PRO A 65 1.58 -7.56 14.85
N ASP A 66 2.68 -7.71 14.11
CA ASP A 66 3.95 -8.20 14.61
C ASP A 66 5.05 -7.16 14.35
N PRO A 67 5.76 -6.69 15.40
CA PRO A 67 6.81 -5.67 15.26
C PRO A 67 7.96 -6.09 14.32
N THR A 68 8.30 -7.38 14.28
CA THR A 68 9.39 -7.87 13.42
C THR A 68 8.97 -7.83 11.96
N LEU A 69 7.73 -8.22 11.64
CA LEU A 69 7.14 -8.04 10.31
C LEU A 69 7.00 -6.56 9.96
N ALA A 70 6.62 -5.72 10.91
CA ALA A 70 6.49 -4.28 10.71
C ALA A 70 7.84 -3.68 10.28
N ASP A 71 8.91 -3.98 11.01
CA ASP A 71 10.26 -3.53 10.67
C ASP A 71 10.68 -4.01 9.28
N ALA A 72 10.50 -5.30 8.98
CA ALA A 72 10.88 -5.88 7.70
C ALA A 72 10.11 -5.25 6.52
N ILE A 73 8.80 -5.08 6.65
CA ILE A 73 7.93 -4.47 5.62
C ILE A 73 8.31 -3.01 5.41
N LEU A 74 8.46 -2.24 6.49
CA LEU A 74 8.80 -0.82 6.41
C LEU A 74 10.20 -0.59 5.86
N ASP A 75 11.17 -1.46 6.15
CA ASP A 75 12.51 -1.36 5.56
C ASP A 75 12.45 -1.47 4.02
N ARG A 76 11.62 -2.36 3.48
CA ARG A 76 11.45 -2.53 2.03
C ARG A 76 10.68 -1.40 1.37
N LEU A 77 9.71 -0.83 2.08
CA LEU A 77 8.79 0.17 1.54
C LEU A 77 9.28 1.60 1.72
N VAL A 78 9.78 1.94 2.91
CA VAL A 78 9.95 3.31 3.39
C VAL A 78 11.39 3.79 3.30
N HIS A 79 12.37 2.88 3.41
CA HIS A 79 13.79 3.23 3.44
C HIS A 79 14.24 4.00 2.18
N ASN A 80 13.79 3.55 1.01
CA ASN A 80 14.11 4.16 -0.30
C ASN A 80 12.91 4.90 -0.93
N ALA A 81 11.88 5.24 -0.15
CA ALA A 81 10.67 5.84 -0.68
C ALA A 81 10.83 7.32 -1.03
N HIS A 82 10.34 7.69 -2.21
CA HIS A 82 9.92 9.06 -2.47
C HIS A 82 8.57 9.32 -1.80
N ARG A 83 8.53 10.27 -0.86
CA ARG A 83 7.32 10.59 -0.09
C ARG A 83 6.67 11.85 -0.64
N ILE A 84 5.39 11.75 -0.99
CA ILE A 84 4.59 12.88 -1.46
C ILE A 84 3.45 13.06 -0.48
N GLN A 85 3.53 14.12 0.33
CA GLN A 85 2.44 14.47 1.24
C GLN A 85 1.41 15.31 0.48
N LEU A 86 0.24 14.72 0.25
CA LEU A 86 -0.88 15.44 -0.36
C LEU A 86 -1.57 16.33 0.68
N GLN A 87 -1.98 17.53 0.25
CA GLN A 87 -2.67 18.52 1.05
C GLN A 87 -3.85 19.10 0.26
N GLY A 88 -4.81 19.69 0.97
CA GLY A 88 -5.98 20.35 0.38
C GLY A 88 -7.30 19.63 0.66
N GLU A 89 -8.39 20.22 0.17
CA GLU A 89 -9.73 19.68 0.37
C GLU A 89 -10.01 18.44 -0.47
N SER A 90 -10.98 17.63 -0.01
CA SER A 90 -11.47 16.47 -0.74
C SER A 90 -11.95 16.86 -2.14
N GLN A 91 -11.37 16.23 -3.16
CA GLN A 91 -11.81 16.38 -4.54
C GLN A 91 -13.28 15.96 -4.73
N ARG A 92 -13.81 15.07 -3.87
CA ARG A 92 -15.22 14.68 -3.91
C ARG A 92 -16.13 15.84 -3.52
N LYS A 93 -15.75 16.61 -2.49
CA LYS A 93 -16.48 17.81 -2.03
C LYS A 93 -16.49 18.89 -3.13
N ILE A 94 -15.32 19.23 -3.65
CA ILE A 94 -15.16 20.26 -4.70
C ILE A 94 -16.02 19.92 -5.94
N ARG A 95 -16.05 18.65 -6.34
CA ARG A 95 -16.84 18.21 -7.51
C ARG A 95 -18.34 18.25 -7.24
N ALA A 96 -18.77 17.85 -6.03
CA ALA A 96 -20.18 17.91 -5.65
C ALA A 96 -20.72 19.35 -5.67
N GLU A 97 -19.96 20.31 -5.14
CA GLU A 97 -20.33 21.74 -5.14
C GLU A 97 -20.45 22.32 -6.55
N ARG A 98 -19.55 21.93 -7.47
CA ARG A 98 -19.62 22.36 -8.87
C ARG A 98 -20.87 21.85 -9.58
N THR A 99 -21.29 20.61 -9.30
CA THR A 99 -22.50 20.04 -9.91
C THR A 99 -23.75 20.77 -9.40
N MET A 100 -23.83 21.04 -8.10
CA MET A 100 -24.96 21.76 -7.48
C MET A 100 -25.09 23.20 -7.99
N SER A 101 -23.98 23.90 -8.21
CA SER A 101 -23.98 25.27 -8.75
C SER A 101 -24.34 25.36 -10.25
N SER A 102 -24.39 24.23 -10.95
CA SER A 102 -24.72 24.16 -12.40
C SER A 102 -26.17 23.72 -12.66
N THR A 103 -26.96 23.55 -11.61
CA THR A 103 -28.41 23.25 -11.61
C THR A 103 -29.16 24.40 -10.95
#